data_AF-A0A3E1EQY0-F1
#
_entry.id   AF-A0A3E1EQY0-F1
#
_cell.length_a   1.000
_cell.length_b   1.000
_cell.length_c   1.000
_cell.angle_alpha   90.00
_cell.angle_beta   90.00
_cell.angle_gamma   90.00
#
_symmetry.space_group_name_H-M   'P 1'
#
loop_
_entity.id
_entity.type
_entity.pdbx_description
1 polymer ?
#
loop_
_entity_poly.entity_id
_entity_poly.type
_entity_poly.pdbx_seq_one_letter_code
_entity_poly.pdbx_strand_id
1 'polypeptide(L)'
;MEAVLTAGGDENMLAQFKGLLDFPIPPLNMTAGEVIEQLNLKVMTAASLKEDRKFNVPGAPVAIPAVNAMVSIEGLDFIMEALLVFAGETDSVTVEKGDGFNIIKPVNALPGELDYFRPALYHDVKSKKIILTTHIDYARAAIAGTDHLKDSPDFQKATSGLPAEANGMTYASAKFLKVMSGLSTEIMKSTADANGGPGAGLAKAFSKIASELSPTPNQGIAGTYSHVPEGMLFLSNTMENHKHTLVQAAAVPLGIAAAAFGANSNVAQALGRARGGAPAEDAAEETPDNDPAAPNTTVRSNLQQVAFAAQTWFIDNPSAKEVTYEQLVAAELLFDITPAFGEQYKGLKLSRTGGRVSVKLKDGDDVSFAYPAVTD
;
A
#
# COMPACT_ATOMS: atom_id res chain seq x y z
N MET A 1 4.35 -22.43 3.00
CA MET A 1 4.45 -21.80 4.34
C MET A 1 4.57 -22.86 5.44
N GLU A 2 3.70 -23.88 5.47
CA GLU A 2 3.83 -25.00 6.43
C GLU A 2 5.19 -25.70 6.38
N ALA A 3 5.72 -25.96 5.18
CA ALA A 3 7.08 -26.52 5.02
C ALA A 3 8.20 -25.61 5.56
N VAL A 4 8.03 -24.29 5.50
CA VAL A 4 8.99 -23.30 6.01
C VAL A 4 8.93 -23.23 7.53
N LEU A 5 7.72 -23.20 8.11
CA LEU A 5 7.51 -23.21 9.56
C LEU A 5 7.96 -24.54 10.19
N THR A 6 7.73 -25.67 9.49
CA THR A 6 8.22 -26.99 9.90
C THR A 6 9.74 -27.07 9.85
N ALA A 7 10.37 -26.49 8.82
CA ALA A 7 11.83 -26.41 8.72
C ALA A 7 12.46 -25.51 9.79
N GLY A 8 11.73 -24.48 10.25
CA GLY A 8 12.15 -23.59 11.35
C GLY A 8 12.05 -24.21 12.75
N GLY A 9 11.41 -25.37 12.91
CA GLY A 9 11.38 -26.15 14.15
C GLY A 9 10.53 -25.58 15.30
N ASP A 10 9.78 -24.49 15.08
CA ASP A 10 8.92 -23.90 16.11
C ASP A 10 7.49 -24.47 16.03
N GLU A 11 7.27 -25.55 16.78
CA GLU A 11 5.97 -26.25 16.85
C GLU A 11 4.84 -25.34 17.37
N ASN A 12 5.15 -24.36 18.23
CA ASN A 12 4.15 -23.42 18.75
C ASN A 12 3.70 -22.44 17.66
N MET A 13 4.64 -21.94 16.86
CA MET A 13 4.32 -21.07 15.72
C MET A 13 3.52 -21.82 14.65
N LEU A 14 3.84 -23.10 14.40
CA LEU A 14 3.08 -23.95 13.50
C LEU A 14 1.64 -24.19 14.02
N ALA A 15 1.47 -24.45 15.32
CA ALA A 15 0.15 -24.64 15.93
C ALA A 15 -0.69 -23.35 15.91
N GLN A 16 -0.08 -22.18 16.19
CA GLN A 16 -0.75 -20.88 16.06
C GLN A 16 -1.16 -20.58 14.62
N PHE A 17 -0.29 -20.88 13.65
CA PHE A 17 -0.61 -20.73 12.24
C PHE A 17 -1.79 -21.63 11.83
N LYS A 18 -1.83 -22.90 12.24
CA LYS A 18 -2.97 -23.79 11.99
C LYS A 18 -4.25 -23.28 12.64
N GLY A 19 -4.19 -22.82 13.90
CA GLY A 19 -5.33 -22.22 14.57
C GLY A 19 -5.88 -20.97 13.87
N LEU A 20 -5.03 -20.17 13.22
CA LEU A 20 -5.47 -19.05 12.39
C LEU A 20 -6.16 -19.51 11.10
N LEU A 21 -5.72 -20.60 10.48
CA LEU A 21 -6.35 -21.15 9.28
C LEU A 21 -7.74 -21.72 9.59
N ASP A 22 -7.96 -22.29 10.77
CA ASP A 22 -9.26 -22.83 11.18
C ASP A 22 -10.26 -21.75 11.63
N PHE A 23 -9.84 -20.48 11.73
CA PHE A 23 -10.72 -19.40 12.18
C PHE A 23 -11.89 -19.21 11.21
N PRO A 24 -13.15 -19.31 11.68
CA PRO A 24 -14.31 -19.17 10.82
C PRO A 24 -14.50 -17.71 10.38
N ILE A 25 -14.97 -17.52 9.16
CA ILE A 25 -15.37 -16.25 8.57
C ILE A 25 -16.88 -16.35 8.29
N PRO A 26 -17.73 -16.06 9.29
CA PRO A 26 -19.17 -16.33 9.20
C PRO A 26 -19.87 -15.73 7.97
N PRO A 27 -19.56 -14.50 7.52
CA PRO A 27 -20.19 -13.95 6.32
C PRO A 27 -19.94 -14.75 5.05
N LEU A 28 -18.84 -15.51 4.99
CA LEU A 28 -18.47 -16.33 3.84
C LEU A 28 -18.81 -17.81 4.02
N ASN A 29 -19.22 -18.21 5.23
CA ASN A 29 -19.40 -19.61 5.62
C ASN A 29 -18.16 -20.47 5.25
N MET A 30 -16.97 -19.91 5.49
CA MET A 30 -15.66 -20.52 5.20
C MET A 30 -14.71 -20.31 6.38
N THR A 31 -13.64 -21.08 6.47
CA THR A 31 -12.49 -20.79 7.34
C THR A 31 -11.49 -19.86 6.65
N ALA A 32 -10.57 -19.27 7.41
CA ALA A 32 -9.48 -18.46 6.85
C ALA A 32 -8.58 -19.29 5.91
N GLY A 33 -8.37 -20.57 6.22
CA GLY A 33 -7.65 -21.53 5.38
C GLY A 33 -8.36 -21.76 4.06
N GLU A 34 -9.67 -22.02 4.09
CA GLU A 34 -10.49 -22.18 2.89
C GLU A 34 -10.48 -20.91 2.03
N VAL A 35 -10.51 -19.72 2.65
CA VAL A 35 -10.37 -18.45 1.91
C VAL A 35 -9.00 -18.39 1.23
N ILE A 36 -7.91 -18.65 1.97
CA ILE A 36 -6.55 -18.64 1.41
C ILE A 36 -6.40 -19.63 0.26
N GLU A 37 -6.98 -20.82 0.37
CA GLU A 37 -6.96 -21.83 -0.70
C GLU A 37 -7.70 -21.34 -1.96
N GLN A 38 -8.76 -20.55 -1.80
CA GLN A 38 -9.47 -19.93 -2.93
C GLN A 38 -8.78 -18.68 -3.48
N LEU A 39 -7.76 -18.12 -2.80
CA LEU A 39 -7.01 -16.96 -3.27
C LEU A 39 -6.06 -17.32 -4.42
N ASN A 40 -6.63 -17.53 -5.61
CA ASN A 40 -5.92 -17.53 -6.87
C ASN A 40 -6.31 -16.29 -7.68
N LEU A 41 -5.75 -15.15 -7.28
CA LEU A 41 -6.19 -13.85 -7.78
C LEU A 41 -5.43 -13.44 -9.04
N LYS A 42 -6.17 -12.84 -9.99
CA LYS A 42 -5.56 -11.97 -11.00
C LYS A 42 -5.97 -10.55 -10.72
N VAL A 43 -4.99 -9.68 -10.53
CA VAL A 43 -5.21 -8.26 -10.26
C VAL A 43 -4.70 -7.45 -11.44
N MET A 44 -5.56 -6.59 -11.97
CA MET A 44 -5.21 -5.61 -12.98
C MET A 44 -5.51 -4.22 -12.44
N THR A 45 -4.53 -3.33 -12.54
CA THR A 45 -4.73 -1.92 -12.26
C THR A 45 -4.55 -1.10 -13.52
N ALA A 46 -5.49 -0.20 -13.80
CA ALA A 46 -5.40 0.73 -14.91
C ALA A 46 -5.71 2.14 -14.42
N ALA A 47 -4.93 3.11 -14.89
CA ALA A 47 -5.12 4.51 -14.57
C ALA A 47 -4.85 5.39 -15.79
N SER A 48 -5.66 6.45 -15.93
CA SER A 48 -5.48 7.49 -16.93
C SER A 48 -5.56 8.85 -16.24
N LEU A 49 -4.53 9.66 -16.43
CA LEU A 49 -4.50 11.04 -15.98
C LEU A 49 -5.47 11.90 -16.81
N LYS A 50 -6.02 12.93 -16.17
CA LYS A 50 -6.75 14.03 -16.80
C LYS A 50 -5.93 15.29 -16.59
N GLU A 51 -5.28 15.76 -17.65
CA GLU A 51 -4.33 16.88 -17.59
C GLU A 51 -5.02 18.23 -17.41
N ASP A 52 -6.28 18.31 -17.84
CA ASP A 52 -7.15 19.49 -17.77
C ASP A 52 -7.76 19.71 -16.39
N ARG A 53 -7.63 18.75 -15.47
CA ARG A 53 -8.17 18.83 -14.12
C ARG A 53 -7.10 18.52 -13.08
N LYS A 54 -6.97 19.40 -12.09
CA LYS A 54 -6.07 19.22 -10.94
C LYS A 54 -6.85 19.48 -9.65
N PHE A 55 -6.38 18.89 -8.56
CA PHE A 55 -6.95 19.04 -7.22
C PHE A 55 -5.92 19.60 -6.27
N ASN A 56 -6.36 20.50 -5.41
CA ASN A 56 -5.56 20.93 -4.28
C ASN A 56 -5.84 19.98 -3.11
N VAL A 57 -4.86 19.15 -2.76
CA VAL A 57 -4.98 18.30 -1.57
C VAL A 57 -4.57 19.12 -0.36
N PRO A 58 -5.40 19.21 0.71
CA PRO A 58 -5.03 19.93 1.93
C PRO A 58 -3.69 19.43 2.48
N GLY A 59 -2.76 20.35 2.71
CA GLY A 59 -1.40 20.03 3.17
C GLY A 59 -0.43 19.54 2.10
N ALA A 60 -0.88 19.30 0.86
CA ALA A 60 0.01 19.05 -0.25
C ALA A 60 0.54 20.38 -0.83
N PRO A 61 1.84 20.48 -1.13
CA PRO A 61 2.42 21.72 -1.63
C PRO A 61 2.11 22.00 -3.10
N VAL A 62 1.54 21.03 -3.82
CA VAL A 62 1.29 21.09 -5.26
C VAL A 62 -0.07 20.48 -5.59
N ALA A 63 -0.68 20.99 -6.66
CA ALA A 63 -1.93 20.43 -7.17
C ALA A 63 -1.68 19.11 -7.93
N ILE A 64 -2.48 18.08 -7.63
CA ILE A 64 -2.33 16.75 -8.21
C ILE A 64 -3.28 16.60 -9.41
N PRO A 65 -2.84 16.09 -10.56
CA PRO A 65 -3.73 15.83 -11.69
C PRO A 65 -4.81 14.81 -11.32
N ALA A 66 -6.01 15.04 -11.85
CA ALA A 66 -7.12 14.12 -11.67
C ALA A 66 -6.83 12.78 -12.38
N VAL A 67 -7.42 11.70 -11.86
CA VAL A 67 -7.18 10.36 -12.37
C VAL A 67 -8.49 9.57 -12.48
N ASN A 68 -8.67 8.94 -13.64
CA ASN A 68 -9.60 7.83 -13.79
C ASN A 68 -8.82 6.56 -13.49
N ALA A 69 -9.21 5.81 -12.48
CA ALA A 69 -8.53 4.60 -12.08
C ALA A 69 -9.52 3.44 -11.89
N MET A 70 -9.03 2.23 -12.10
CA MET A 70 -9.71 1.02 -11.73
C MET A 70 -8.73 -0.05 -11.27
N VAL A 71 -9.21 -0.90 -10.36
CA VAL A 71 -8.57 -2.15 -9.95
C VAL A 71 -9.59 -3.26 -10.22
N SER A 72 -9.27 -4.15 -11.16
CA SER A 72 -10.05 -5.33 -11.46
C SER A 72 -9.41 -6.54 -10.78
N ILE A 73 -10.23 -7.33 -10.11
CA ILE A 73 -9.83 -8.54 -9.39
C ILE A 73 -10.67 -9.70 -9.92
N GLU A 74 -10.00 -10.72 -10.44
CA GLU A 74 -10.59 -12.02 -10.77
C GLU A 74 -10.29 -13.00 -9.64
N GLY A 75 -11.21 -13.95 -9.41
CA GLY A 75 -11.07 -14.98 -8.38
C GLY A 75 -11.68 -14.63 -7.02
N LEU A 76 -12.29 -13.45 -6.88
CA LEU A 76 -13.01 -13.03 -5.66
C LEU A 76 -14.54 -13.08 -5.77
N ASP A 77 -15.11 -13.62 -6.84
CA ASP A 77 -16.57 -13.67 -7.04
C ASP A 77 -17.34 -14.28 -5.85
N PHE A 78 -16.74 -15.24 -5.15
CA PHE A 78 -17.34 -15.89 -3.97
C PHE A 78 -17.66 -14.94 -2.81
N ILE A 79 -16.99 -13.78 -2.69
CA ILE A 79 -17.30 -12.80 -1.62
C ILE A 79 -18.45 -11.85 -1.99
N MET A 80 -18.90 -11.85 -3.24
CA MET A 80 -19.85 -10.83 -3.72
C MET A 80 -21.23 -10.94 -3.08
N GLU A 81 -21.72 -12.16 -2.79
CA GLU A 81 -23.00 -12.33 -2.12
C GLU A 81 -22.97 -11.69 -0.72
N ALA A 82 -21.93 -11.98 0.07
CA ALA A 82 -21.73 -11.39 1.39
C ALA A 82 -21.60 -9.87 1.33
N LEU A 83 -20.86 -9.33 0.35
CA LEU A 83 -20.73 -7.89 0.14
C LEU A 83 -22.07 -7.23 -0.21
N LEU A 84 -22.91 -7.89 -1.01
CA LEU A 84 -24.22 -7.37 -1.39
C LEU A 84 -25.21 -7.40 -0.20
N VAL A 85 -25.15 -8.42 0.65
CA VAL A 85 -25.91 -8.47 1.90
C VAL A 85 -25.49 -7.30 2.81
N PHE A 86 -24.19 -7.17 3.07
CA PHE A 86 -23.66 -6.07 3.89
C PHE A 86 -24.01 -4.69 3.34
N ALA A 87 -23.92 -4.49 2.02
CA ALA A 87 -24.31 -3.25 1.37
C ALA A 87 -25.81 -2.95 1.50
N GLY A 88 -26.66 -3.97 1.63
CA GLY A 88 -28.10 -3.83 1.87
C GLY A 88 -28.46 -3.50 3.33
N GLU A 89 -27.54 -3.71 4.27
CA GLU A 89 -27.72 -3.44 5.70
C GLU A 89 -27.29 -2.03 6.13
N THR A 90 -26.72 -1.24 5.21
CA THR A 90 -26.22 0.11 5.50
C THR A 90 -26.83 1.17 4.59
N ASP A 91 -27.17 2.32 5.17
CA ASP A 91 -27.68 3.48 4.43
C ASP A 91 -26.56 4.32 3.76
N SER A 92 -25.30 3.88 3.85
CA SER A 92 -24.15 4.64 3.31
C SER A 92 -23.90 4.37 1.82
N VAL A 93 -24.44 3.30 1.26
CA VAL A 93 -24.28 2.90 -0.14
C VAL A 93 -25.62 2.57 -0.79
N THR A 94 -25.67 2.60 -2.11
CA THR A 94 -26.77 2.09 -2.92
C THR A 94 -26.30 0.91 -3.75
N VAL A 95 -27.20 -0.05 -3.94
CA VAL A 95 -26.99 -1.22 -4.81
C VAL A 95 -27.86 -1.07 -6.06
N GLU A 96 -27.22 -0.95 -7.22
CA GLU A 96 -27.85 -0.96 -8.52
C GLU A 96 -27.65 -2.35 -9.15
N LYS A 97 -28.75 -3.03 -9.47
CA LYS A 97 -28.73 -4.34 -10.14
C LYS A 97 -29.14 -4.17 -11.59
N GLY A 98 -28.43 -4.83 -12.49
CA GLY A 98 -28.76 -4.86 -13.90
C GLY A 98 -28.49 -6.22 -14.52
N ASP A 99 -28.78 -6.35 -15.81
CA ASP A 99 -28.60 -7.61 -16.51
C ASP A 99 -27.10 -7.90 -16.67
N GLY A 100 -26.61 -8.92 -15.96
CA GLY A 100 -25.20 -9.30 -15.93
C GLY A 100 -24.28 -8.45 -15.04
N PHE A 101 -24.81 -7.53 -14.21
CA PHE A 101 -23.97 -6.73 -13.30
C PHE A 101 -24.64 -6.33 -11.98
N ASN A 102 -23.81 -6.05 -10.97
CA ASN A 102 -24.20 -5.35 -9.75
C ASN A 102 -23.25 -4.17 -9.50
N ILE A 103 -23.75 -3.03 -9.02
CA ILE A 103 -22.96 -1.86 -8.69
C ILE A 103 -23.26 -1.43 -7.25
N ILE A 104 -22.23 -1.30 -6.44
CA ILE A 104 -22.30 -0.69 -5.11
C ILE A 104 -21.62 0.67 -5.19
N LYS A 105 -22.32 1.74 -4.81
CA LYS A 105 -21.79 3.12 -4.85
C LYS A 105 -22.24 3.91 -3.62
N PRO A 106 -21.43 4.85 -3.09
CA PRO A 106 -21.86 5.71 -1.98
C PRO A 106 -23.14 6.48 -2.31
N VAL A 107 -23.98 6.69 -1.30
CA VAL A 107 -25.19 7.54 -1.42
C VAL A 107 -24.78 9.00 -1.62
N ASN A 108 -23.82 9.45 -0.83
CA ASN A 108 -23.35 10.84 -0.84
C ASN A 108 -22.12 11.01 -1.72
N ALA A 109 -22.06 12.12 -2.44
CA ALA A 109 -20.85 12.53 -3.13
C ALA A 109 -19.72 12.82 -2.12
N LEU A 110 -18.49 12.63 -2.55
CA LEU A 110 -17.33 13.05 -1.76
C LEU A 110 -17.33 14.58 -1.60
N PRO A 111 -16.84 15.10 -0.46
CA PRO A 111 -16.90 16.53 -0.17
C PRO A 111 -15.92 17.36 -1.01
N GLY A 112 -16.30 18.61 -1.29
CA GLY A 112 -15.43 19.60 -1.93
C GLY A 112 -15.01 19.21 -3.34
N GLU A 113 -13.74 19.44 -3.68
CA GLU A 113 -13.19 19.13 -5.01
C GLU A 113 -13.12 17.61 -5.30
N LEU A 114 -13.29 16.75 -4.27
CA LEU A 114 -13.28 15.30 -4.43
C LEU A 114 -14.58 14.75 -5.03
N ASP A 115 -15.63 15.57 -5.18
CA ASP A 115 -16.91 15.23 -5.82
C ASP A 115 -16.76 14.69 -7.26
N TYR A 116 -15.62 15.01 -7.88
CA TYR A 116 -15.18 14.44 -9.13
C TYR A 116 -15.12 12.92 -9.09
N PHE A 117 -14.53 12.37 -8.03
CA PHE A 117 -14.40 10.94 -7.88
C PHE A 117 -15.76 10.37 -7.49
N ARG A 118 -16.25 9.45 -8.32
CA ARG A 118 -17.51 8.74 -8.13
C ARG A 118 -17.19 7.27 -7.90
N PRO A 119 -16.62 6.94 -6.73
CA PRO A 119 -16.14 5.60 -6.47
C PRO A 119 -17.28 4.59 -6.55
N ALA A 120 -17.01 3.45 -7.16
CA ALA A 120 -17.96 2.38 -7.28
C ALA A 120 -17.24 1.03 -7.25
N LEU A 121 -17.92 0.02 -6.71
CA LEU A 121 -17.60 -1.38 -6.89
C LEU A 121 -18.55 -1.92 -7.96
N TYR A 122 -18.02 -2.28 -9.11
CA TYR A 122 -18.72 -2.94 -10.20
C TYR A 122 -18.42 -4.42 -10.17
N HIS A 123 -19.47 -5.24 -10.11
CA HIS A 123 -19.37 -6.69 -10.25
C HIS A 123 -19.90 -7.08 -11.63
N ASP A 124 -19.02 -7.59 -12.49
CA ASP A 124 -19.37 -8.25 -13.74
C ASP A 124 -19.71 -9.72 -13.47
N VAL A 125 -21.00 -10.06 -13.52
CA VAL A 125 -21.47 -11.42 -13.22
C VAL A 125 -20.99 -12.41 -14.29
N LYS A 126 -20.83 -11.97 -15.55
CA LYS A 126 -20.45 -12.85 -16.65
C LYS A 126 -18.97 -13.22 -16.57
N SER A 127 -18.10 -12.24 -16.33
CA SER A 127 -16.66 -12.47 -16.24
C SER A 127 -16.17 -12.77 -14.83
N LYS A 128 -17.06 -12.72 -13.82
CA LYS A 128 -16.75 -12.95 -12.40
C LYS A 128 -15.68 -11.99 -11.87
N LYS A 129 -15.69 -10.75 -12.39
CA LYS A 129 -14.74 -9.69 -12.04
C LYS A 129 -15.36 -8.73 -11.05
N ILE A 130 -14.61 -8.45 -10.00
CA ILE A 130 -14.88 -7.32 -9.12
C ILE A 130 -14.00 -6.17 -9.57
N ILE A 131 -14.57 -5.00 -9.77
CA ILE A 131 -13.85 -3.82 -10.26
C ILE A 131 -14.13 -2.65 -9.32
N LEU A 132 -13.11 -2.24 -8.59
CA LEU A 132 -13.13 -0.97 -7.84
C LEU A 132 -12.70 0.13 -8.80
N THR A 133 -13.49 1.19 -8.93
CA THR A 133 -13.17 2.27 -9.86
C THR A 133 -13.50 3.64 -9.31
N THR A 134 -12.77 4.66 -9.75
CA THR A 134 -13.13 6.06 -9.46
C THR A 134 -14.29 6.56 -10.33
N HIS A 135 -14.59 5.90 -11.45
CA HIS A 135 -15.65 6.28 -12.38
C HIS A 135 -16.23 5.05 -13.09
N ILE A 136 -17.52 4.80 -12.92
CA ILE A 136 -18.18 3.62 -13.50
C ILE A 136 -18.06 3.54 -15.02
N ASP A 137 -18.11 4.69 -15.71
CA ASP A 137 -18.01 4.75 -17.16
C ASP A 137 -16.61 4.39 -17.66
N TYR A 138 -15.57 4.67 -16.85
CA TYR A 138 -14.20 4.26 -17.15
C TYR A 138 -14.05 2.73 -17.09
N ALA A 139 -14.59 2.10 -16.05
CA ALA A 139 -14.62 0.64 -15.94
C ALA A 139 -15.41 -0.01 -17.09
N ARG A 140 -16.61 0.51 -17.39
CA ARG A 140 -17.44 0.02 -18.50
C ARG A 140 -16.73 0.11 -19.86
N ALA A 141 -16.07 1.23 -20.14
CA ALA A 141 -15.30 1.40 -21.37
C ALA A 141 -14.15 0.38 -21.46
N ALA A 142 -13.45 0.14 -20.35
CA ALA A 142 -12.37 -0.84 -20.30
C ALA A 142 -12.87 -2.28 -20.52
N ILE A 143 -14.04 -2.64 -19.97
CA ILE A 143 -14.67 -3.96 -20.15
C ILE A 143 -15.19 -4.13 -21.58
N ALA A 144 -15.80 -3.09 -22.16
CA ALA A 144 -16.32 -3.11 -23.51
C ALA A 144 -15.22 -3.34 -24.56
N GLY A 145 -13.97 -3.01 -24.23
CA GLY A 145 -12.81 -3.36 -25.05
C GLY A 145 -12.77 -2.62 -26.39
N THR A 146 -13.30 -1.40 -26.47
CA THR A 146 -13.31 -0.65 -27.72
C THR A 146 -11.93 -0.08 -28.08
N ASP A 147 -11.09 0.17 -27.07
CA ASP A 147 -9.72 0.66 -27.21
C ASP A 147 -8.77 -0.20 -26.37
N HIS A 148 -7.93 -1.02 -27.02
CA HIS A 148 -7.00 -1.88 -26.31
C HIS A 148 -5.58 -1.30 -26.29
N LEU A 149 -4.98 -1.30 -25.09
CA LEU A 149 -3.59 -0.87 -24.91
C LEU A 149 -2.59 -1.63 -25.79
N LYS A 150 -2.82 -2.95 -25.98
CA LYS A 150 -1.97 -3.83 -26.81
C LYS A 150 -1.88 -3.42 -28.28
N ASP A 151 -2.89 -2.69 -28.77
CA ASP A 151 -2.96 -2.23 -30.15
C ASP A 151 -2.27 -0.87 -30.34
N SER A 152 -1.84 -0.23 -29.24
CA SER A 152 -1.14 1.06 -29.32
C SER A 152 0.34 0.87 -29.74
N PRO A 153 0.84 1.68 -30.69
CA PRO A 153 2.25 1.62 -31.12
C PRO A 153 3.24 1.85 -29.97
N ASP A 154 2.89 2.74 -29.04
CA ASP A 154 3.73 3.04 -27.88
C ASP A 154 3.86 1.86 -26.93
N PHE A 155 2.79 1.10 -26.72
CA PHE A 155 2.83 -0.12 -25.93
C PHE A 155 3.65 -1.20 -26.63
N GLN A 156 3.39 -1.46 -27.92
CA GLN A 156 4.12 -2.46 -28.70
C GLN A 156 5.63 -2.17 -28.73
N LYS A 157 6.00 -0.90 -28.87
CA LYS A 157 7.39 -0.47 -28.81
C LYS A 157 7.99 -0.71 -27.42
N ALA A 158 7.26 -0.38 -26.36
CA ALA A 158 7.74 -0.53 -24.99
C ALA A 158 7.89 -2.00 -24.57
N THR A 159 7.02 -2.88 -25.06
CA THR A 159 7.04 -4.32 -24.75
C THR A 159 7.88 -5.15 -25.72
N SER A 160 8.48 -4.52 -26.73
CA SER A 160 9.36 -5.19 -27.68
C SER A 160 10.54 -5.85 -26.95
N GLY A 161 10.67 -7.16 -27.13
CA GLY A 161 11.71 -7.97 -26.48
C GLY A 161 11.35 -8.47 -25.08
N LEU A 162 10.18 -8.11 -24.52
CA LEU A 162 9.66 -8.73 -23.31
C LEU A 162 8.90 -10.03 -23.64
N PRO A 163 8.84 -10.99 -22.72
CA PRO A 163 8.03 -12.19 -22.88
C PRO A 163 6.55 -11.84 -23.11
N ALA A 164 5.92 -12.53 -24.06
CA ALA A 164 4.48 -12.39 -24.33
C ALA A 164 3.62 -12.98 -23.19
N GLU A 165 4.17 -13.96 -22.46
CA GLU A 165 3.56 -14.58 -21.28
C GLU A 165 4.47 -14.36 -20.07
N ALA A 166 3.87 -13.88 -18.97
CA ALA A 166 4.54 -13.60 -17.71
C ALA A 166 3.54 -13.72 -16.55
N ASN A 167 4.04 -13.85 -15.32
CA ASN A 167 3.18 -13.83 -14.12
C ASN A 167 2.59 -12.44 -13.85
N GLY A 168 3.26 -11.38 -14.32
CA GLY A 168 2.66 -10.06 -14.40
C GLY A 168 3.43 -9.10 -15.28
N MET A 169 2.79 -7.97 -15.57
CA MET A 169 3.32 -6.91 -16.42
C MET A 169 2.96 -5.55 -15.84
N THR A 170 3.90 -4.61 -15.93
CA THR A 170 3.67 -3.19 -15.67
C THR A 170 3.94 -2.39 -16.93
N TYR A 171 3.19 -1.32 -17.14
CA TYR A 171 3.40 -0.38 -18.22
C TYR A 171 3.05 1.03 -17.78
N ALA A 172 3.91 2.00 -18.12
CA ALA A 172 3.64 3.42 -17.99
C ALA A 172 4.00 4.12 -19.31
N SER A 173 3.07 4.90 -19.86
CA SER A 173 3.33 5.66 -21.08
C SER A 173 4.32 6.79 -20.83
N ALA A 174 5.05 7.22 -21.86
CA ALA A 174 5.95 8.38 -21.77
C ALA A 174 5.22 9.63 -21.28
N LYS A 175 3.98 9.82 -21.73
CA LYS A 175 3.10 10.91 -21.31
C LYS A 175 2.82 10.87 -19.81
N PHE A 176 2.44 9.70 -19.28
CA PHE A 176 2.20 9.51 -17.85
C PHE A 176 3.47 9.80 -17.03
N LEU A 177 4.60 9.21 -17.44
CA LEU A 177 5.90 9.39 -16.78
C LEU A 177 6.33 10.86 -16.74
N LYS A 178 6.09 11.61 -17.82
CA LYS A 178 6.39 13.05 -17.89
C LYS A 178 5.57 13.86 -16.88
N VAL A 179 4.27 13.58 -16.75
CA VAL A 179 3.43 14.27 -15.77
C VAL A 179 3.90 13.96 -14.35
N MET A 180 4.18 12.69 -14.04
CA MET A 180 4.66 12.29 -12.71
C MET A 180 6.04 12.86 -12.37
N SER A 181 6.96 12.89 -13.35
CA SER A 181 8.28 13.53 -13.20
C SER A 181 8.15 15.04 -12.92
N GLY A 182 7.24 15.72 -13.63
CA GLY A 182 6.91 17.12 -13.37
C GLY A 182 6.38 17.36 -11.96
N LEU A 183 5.43 16.52 -11.52
CA LEU A 183 4.87 16.58 -10.17
C LEU A 183 5.95 16.37 -9.09
N SER A 184 6.77 15.33 -9.23
CA SER A 184 7.87 15.04 -8.31
C SER A 184 8.87 16.20 -8.21
N THR A 185 9.21 16.81 -9.35
CA THR A 185 10.08 18.00 -9.42
C THR A 185 9.47 19.19 -8.68
N GLU A 186 8.16 19.42 -8.83
CA GLU A 186 7.45 20.52 -8.18
C GLU A 186 7.39 20.32 -6.67
N ILE A 187 7.10 19.09 -6.20
CA ILE A 187 7.15 18.72 -4.78
C ILE A 187 8.54 18.99 -4.22
N MET A 188 9.60 18.47 -4.86
CA MET A 188 10.97 18.67 -4.38
C MET A 188 11.36 20.15 -4.29
N LYS A 189 10.97 20.97 -5.28
CA LYS A 189 11.20 22.43 -5.24
C LYS A 189 10.49 23.07 -4.07
N SER A 190 9.21 22.77 -3.88
CA SER A 190 8.41 23.34 -2.79
C SER A 190 8.97 23.00 -1.40
N THR A 191 9.43 21.76 -1.20
CA THR A 191 10.03 21.32 0.07
C THR A 191 11.41 21.95 0.28
N ALA A 192 12.21 22.10 -0.78
CA ALA A 192 13.51 22.75 -0.70
C ALA A 192 13.39 24.24 -0.37
N ASP A 193 12.40 24.92 -0.94
CA ASP A 193 12.16 26.35 -0.71
C ASP A 193 11.55 26.61 0.70
N ALA A 194 10.74 25.69 1.22
CA ALA A 194 10.18 25.79 2.58
C ALA A 194 11.21 25.58 3.70
N ASN A 195 12.25 24.77 3.46
CA ASN A 195 13.18 24.37 4.52
C ASN A 195 14.38 25.30 4.75
N GLY A 196 14.64 26.30 3.88
CA GLY A 196 15.50 27.49 4.10
C GLY A 196 16.94 27.31 4.64
N GLY A 197 17.36 26.10 5.00
CA GLY A 197 18.56 25.82 5.78
C GLY A 197 19.75 25.41 4.92
N PRO A 198 20.93 25.23 5.54
CA PRO A 198 22.20 24.96 4.85
C PRO A 198 22.19 23.73 3.91
N GLY A 199 21.25 22.79 4.10
CA GLY A 199 21.05 21.61 3.24
C GLY A 199 20.20 21.83 1.99
N ALA A 200 19.48 22.95 1.87
CA ALA A 200 18.60 23.22 0.72
C ALA A 200 19.39 23.38 -0.59
N GLY A 201 20.60 23.94 -0.53
CA GLY A 201 21.51 24.04 -1.67
C GLY A 201 22.04 22.69 -2.15
N LEU A 202 22.33 21.78 -1.21
CA LEU A 202 22.77 20.41 -1.49
C LEU A 202 21.61 19.59 -2.10
N ALA A 203 20.41 19.68 -1.54
CA ALA A 203 19.21 19.05 -2.09
C ALA A 203 18.85 19.58 -3.49
N LYS A 204 18.98 20.90 -3.75
CA LYS A 204 18.84 21.47 -5.09
C LYS A 204 19.87 20.90 -6.07
N ALA A 205 21.14 20.82 -5.66
CA ALA A 205 22.21 20.25 -6.47
C ALA A 205 21.99 18.75 -6.75
N PHE A 206 21.60 17.96 -5.75
CA PHE A 206 21.27 16.55 -5.92
C PHE A 206 20.05 16.33 -6.80
N SER A 207 18.98 17.11 -6.66
CA SER A 207 17.80 16.98 -7.54
C SER A 207 18.15 17.34 -8.99
N LYS A 208 19.02 18.34 -9.19
CA LYS A 208 19.53 18.73 -10.51
C LYS A 208 20.38 17.60 -11.12
N ILE A 209 21.31 17.04 -10.36
CA ILE A 209 22.13 15.89 -10.79
C ILE A 209 21.24 14.68 -11.08
N ALA A 210 20.26 14.37 -10.22
CA ALA A 210 19.35 13.24 -10.41
C ALA A 210 18.46 13.40 -11.67
N SER A 211 17.97 14.61 -11.94
CA SER A 211 17.17 14.92 -13.15
C SER A 211 18.00 14.99 -14.43
N GLU A 212 19.28 15.34 -14.34
CA GLU A 212 20.22 15.29 -15.47
C GLU A 212 20.69 13.85 -15.76
N LEU A 213 20.84 13.02 -14.72
CA LEU A 213 21.27 11.63 -14.82
C LEU A 213 20.14 10.63 -15.14
N SER A 214 18.89 10.97 -14.77
CA SER A 214 17.68 10.20 -15.13
C SER A 214 16.77 11.09 -15.98
N PRO A 215 17.10 11.29 -17.28
CA PRO A 215 16.25 12.06 -18.17
C PRO A 215 14.88 11.38 -18.26
N THR A 216 13.82 12.19 -18.21
CA THR A 216 12.44 11.68 -18.36
C THR A 216 12.37 10.79 -19.61
N PRO A 217 11.91 9.53 -19.47
CA PRO A 217 11.83 8.61 -20.58
C PRO A 217 11.05 9.21 -21.75
N ASN A 218 11.64 9.20 -22.95
CA ASN A 218 10.99 9.63 -24.19
C ASN A 218 10.12 8.54 -24.81
N GLN A 219 10.04 7.37 -24.18
CA GLN A 219 9.24 6.23 -24.57
C GLN A 219 8.56 5.61 -23.33
N GLY A 220 7.53 4.79 -23.56
CA GLY A 220 6.89 4.06 -22.49
C GLY A 220 7.87 3.08 -21.81
N ILE A 221 7.69 2.89 -20.52
CA ILE A 221 8.40 1.89 -19.73
C ILE A 221 7.48 0.68 -19.57
N ALA A 222 8.01 -0.50 -19.83
CA ALA A 222 7.34 -1.76 -19.56
C ALA A 222 8.26 -2.72 -18.80
N GLY A 223 7.68 -3.54 -17.93
CA GLY A 223 8.39 -4.60 -17.23
C GLY A 223 7.52 -5.82 -17.06
N THR A 224 8.14 -6.99 -16.98
CA THR A 224 7.48 -8.27 -16.70
C THR A 224 8.20 -8.99 -15.58
N TYR A 225 7.46 -9.78 -14.81
CA TYR A 225 8.04 -10.73 -13.88
C TYR A 225 7.47 -12.13 -14.11
N SER A 226 8.33 -13.13 -13.99
CA SER A 226 7.96 -14.53 -14.17
C SER A 226 8.62 -15.41 -13.11
N HIS A 227 7.89 -16.41 -12.63
CA HIS A 227 8.45 -17.52 -11.89
C HIS A 227 9.16 -18.46 -12.87
N VAL A 228 10.42 -18.74 -12.60
CA VAL A 228 11.25 -19.73 -13.28
C VAL A 228 11.74 -20.75 -12.24
N PRO A 229 12.17 -21.97 -12.63
CA PRO A 229 12.61 -22.98 -11.65
C PRO A 229 13.69 -22.48 -10.68
N GLU A 230 14.55 -21.57 -11.13
CA GLU A 230 15.66 -21.00 -10.36
C GLU A 230 15.29 -19.74 -9.55
N GLY A 231 14.04 -19.26 -9.61
CA GLY A 231 13.57 -18.10 -8.84
C GLY A 231 12.64 -17.17 -9.61
N MET A 232 12.77 -15.86 -9.38
CA MET A 232 11.97 -14.84 -10.08
C MET A 232 12.83 -14.11 -11.11
N LEU A 233 12.39 -14.15 -12.37
CA LEU A 233 12.98 -13.40 -13.46
C LEU A 233 12.25 -12.07 -13.63
N PHE A 234 13.00 -10.96 -13.64
CA PHE A 234 12.49 -9.62 -13.90
C PHE A 234 13.14 -9.09 -15.19
N LEU A 235 12.31 -8.64 -16.14
CA LEU A 235 12.76 -8.08 -17.40
C LEU A 235 12.09 -6.73 -17.64
N SER A 236 12.82 -5.81 -18.26
CA SER A 236 12.28 -4.51 -18.66
C SER A 236 13.05 -3.89 -19.83
N ASN A 237 12.39 -2.97 -20.52
CA ASN A 237 12.99 -2.10 -21.53
C ASN A 237 13.74 -0.87 -20.96
N THR A 238 13.94 -0.77 -19.65
CA THR A 238 14.73 0.31 -19.02
C THR A 238 16.11 -0.18 -18.59
N MET A 239 17.07 0.76 -18.52
CA MET A 239 18.40 0.49 -17.94
C MET A 239 18.42 0.63 -16.41
N GLU A 240 17.29 1.01 -15.80
CA GLU A 240 17.14 1.20 -14.35
C GLU A 240 16.61 -0.08 -13.69
N ASN A 241 17.05 -0.38 -12.45
CA ASN A 241 16.61 -1.59 -11.76
C ASN A 241 15.11 -1.49 -11.38
N HIS A 242 14.33 -2.54 -11.67
CA HIS A 242 12.87 -2.58 -11.42
C HIS A 242 12.46 -2.81 -9.96
N LYS A 243 13.41 -2.98 -9.04
CA LYS A 243 13.10 -3.26 -7.63
C LYS A 243 12.35 -2.10 -6.98
N HIS A 244 12.65 -0.86 -7.36
CA HIS A 244 11.97 0.33 -6.84
C HIS A 244 10.59 0.59 -7.50
N THR A 245 10.43 0.21 -8.76
CA THR A 245 9.20 0.47 -9.55
C THR A 245 8.02 -0.39 -9.10
N LEU A 246 8.26 -1.65 -8.70
CA LEU A 246 7.19 -2.54 -8.19
C LEU A 246 6.57 -2.04 -6.89
N VAL A 247 7.40 -1.55 -5.96
CA VAL A 247 6.95 -1.02 -4.66
C VAL A 247 6.10 0.24 -4.84
N GLN A 248 6.50 1.14 -5.75
CA GLN A 248 5.75 2.37 -6.01
C GLN A 248 4.49 2.15 -6.87
N ALA A 249 4.54 1.28 -7.89
CA ALA A 249 3.41 1.00 -8.76
C ALA A 249 2.26 0.26 -8.03
N ALA A 250 2.58 -0.57 -7.03
CA ALA A 250 1.57 -1.17 -6.15
C ALA A 250 1.00 -0.15 -5.14
N ALA A 251 1.84 0.75 -4.62
CA ALA A 251 1.45 1.68 -3.57
C ALA A 251 0.52 2.82 -4.05
N VAL A 252 0.70 3.35 -5.26
CA VAL A 252 -0.05 4.53 -5.73
C VAL A 252 -1.55 4.26 -5.91
N PRO A 253 -1.98 3.19 -6.60
CA PRO A 253 -3.41 2.89 -6.76
C PRO A 253 -4.06 2.46 -5.44
N LEU A 254 -3.33 1.73 -4.60
CA LEU A 254 -3.79 1.37 -3.26
C LEU A 254 -3.91 2.59 -2.35
N GLY A 255 -3.01 3.57 -2.46
CA GLY A 255 -3.10 4.83 -1.72
C GLY A 255 -4.28 5.70 -2.14
N ILE A 256 -4.59 5.76 -3.44
CA ILE A 256 -5.76 6.49 -3.97
C ILE A 256 -7.06 5.78 -3.62
N ALA A 257 -7.11 4.45 -3.73
CA ALA A 257 -8.25 3.66 -3.29
C ALA A 257 -8.42 3.75 -1.76
N ALA A 258 -7.35 3.65 -0.98
CA ALA A 258 -7.39 3.81 0.48
C ALA A 258 -7.76 5.24 0.90
N ALA A 259 -7.40 6.27 0.14
CA ALA A 259 -7.86 7.64 0.39
C ALA A 259 -9.35 7.81 0.05
N ALA A 260 -9.82 7.20 -1.05
CA ALA A 260 -11.21 7.27 -1.48
C ALA A 260 -12.16 6.41 -0.62
N PHE A 261 -11.70 5.26 -0.12
CA PHE A 261 -12.47 4.34 0.73
C PHE A 261 -12.21 4.53 2.23
N GLY A 262 -11.01 4.97 2.62
CA GLY A 262 -10.65 5.27 4.02
C GLY A 262 -11.27 6.56 4.56
N ALA A 263 -11.82 7.40 3.68
CA ALA A 263 -12.72 8.49 4.08
C ALA A 263 -14.05 7.97 4.71
N ASN A 264 -14.35 6.67 4.60
CA ASN A 264 -15.39 5.97 5.38
C ASN A 264 -14.73 4.91 6.30
N SER A 265 -14.24 5.36 7.44
CA SER A 265 -13.25 4.75 8.34
C SER A 265 -13.63 3.45 9.08
N ASN A 266 -14.72 2.75 8.73
CA ASN A 266 -15.18 1.59 9.50
C ASN A 266 -14.50 0.25 9.11
N VAL A 267 -14.01 0.10 7.87
CA VAL A 267 -13.41 -1.17 7.40
C VAL A 267 -11.94 -1.32 7.83
N ALA A 268 -11.18 -0.22 7.85
CA ALA A 268 -9.82 -0.22 8.40
C ALA A 268 -9.80 -0.48 9.91
N GLN A 269 -10.83 -0.01 10.63
CA GLN A 269 -11.03 -0.29 12.05
C GLN A 269 -11.41 -1.75 12.33
N ALA A 270 -12.24 -2.38 11.47
CA ALA A 270 -12.62 -3.79 11.61
C ALA A 270 -11.42 -4.74 11.48
N LEU A 271 -10.50 -4.45 10.54
CA LEU A 271 -9.24 -5.19 10.37
C LEU A 271 -8.24 -4.97 11.52
N GLY A 272 -8.31 -3.80 12.18
CA GLY A 272 -7.55 -3.51 13.39
C GLY A 272 -8.06 -4.26 14.63
N ARG A 273 -9.38 -4.38 14.80
CA ARG A 273 -10.01 -5.10 15.92
C ARG A 273 -9.80 -6.62 15.84
N ALA A 274 -9.80 -7.20 14.65
CA ALA A 274 -9.57 -8.64 14.45
C ALA A 274 -8.15 -9.11 14.85
N ARG A 275 -7.17 -8.20 14.97
CA ARG A 275 -5.80 -8.52 15.41
C ARG A 275 -5.61 -8.49 16.94
N GLY A 276 -6.62 -8.09 17.71
CA GLY A 276 -6.50 -7.91 19.16
C GLY A 276 -7.19 -8.97 20.03
N GLY A 277 -7.82 -9.99 19.46
CA GLY A 277 -8.68 -10.92 20.21
C GLY A 277 -8.00 -12.21 20.65
N ALA A 278 -7.47 -12.24 21.86
CA ALA A 278 -7.41 -13.45 22.70
C ALA A 278 -7.86 -13.07 24.13
N PRO A 279 -8.58 -13.95 24.85
CA PRO A 279 -9.43 -13.54 25.97
C PRO A 279 -8.63 -13.35 27.25
N ALA A 280 -8.91 -12.26 27.97
CA ALA A 280 -8.63 -12.16 29.39
C ALA A 280 -9.95 -11.83 30.10
N GLU A 281 -10.28 -12.66 31.08
CA GLU A 281 -11.41 -12.53 32.00
C GLU A 281 -11.40 -11.19 32.74
N ASP A 282 -12.61 -10.69 32.96
CA ASP A 282 -13.06 -9.79 34.03
C ASP A 282 -12.23 -8.52 34.34
N ALA A 283 -12.56 -7.41 33.67
CA ALA A 283 -12.56 -6.08 34.29
C ALA A 283 -13.49 -5.12 33.52
N ALA A 284 -14.27 -4.33 34.27
CA ALA A 284 -15.37 -3.49 33.81
C ALA A 284 -15.00 -2.49 32.69
N GLU A 285 -15.92 -2.36 31.73
CA GLU A 285 -15.91 -1.37 30.65
C GLU A 285 -15.94 0.07 31.19
N GLU A 286 -14.87 0.82 30.93
CA GLU A 286 -14.98 2.23 30.54
C GLU A 286 -14.46 2.34 29.10
N THR A 287 -15.36 2.68 28.18
CA THR A 287 -15.02 2.97 26.78
C THR A 287 -14.18 4.25 26.68
N PRO A 288 -12.97 4.23 26.09
CA PRO A 288 -12.27 5.47 25.77
C PRO A 288 -12.69 5.99 24.40
N ASP A 289 -13.08 7.26 24.37
CA ASP A 289 -13.09 8.12 23.18
C ASP A 289 -11.76 7.97 22.41
N ASN A 290 -11.83 7.53 21.15
CA ASN A 290 -10.65 7.36 20.30
C ASN A 290 -10.48 8.57 19.38
N ASP A 291 -9.70 9.55 19.84
CA ASP A 291 -9.15 10.63 19.04
C ASP A 291 -7.88 10.14 18.30
N PRO A 292 -7.81 10.17 16.95
CA PRO A 292 -6.63 9.80 16.18
C PRO A 292 -5.38 10.68 16.45
N ALA A 293 -5.49 11.72 17.27
CA ALA A 293 -4.37 12.53 17.77
C ALA A 293 -3.74 12.03 19.09
N ALA A 294 -4.13 10.86 19.60
CA ALA A 294 -3.60 10.37 20.89
C ALA A 294 -2.05 10.20 20.86
N PRO A 295 -1.32 10.80 21.83
CA PRO A 295 0.15 10.76 21.90
C PRO A 295 0.76 9.37 21.73
N ASN A 296 0.08 8.36 22.26
CA ASN A 296 0.51 6.97 22.25
C ASN A 296 0.54 6.35 20.84
N THR A 297 -0.31 6.78 19.92
CA THR A 297 -0.41 6.18 18.57
C THR A 297 0.77 6.59 17.69
N THR A 298 1.09 7.89 17.67
CA THR A 298 2.23 8.43 16.89
C THR A 298 3.57 7.91 17.42
N VAL A 299 3.77 7.93 18.74
CA VAL A 299 5.03 7.47 19.36
C VAL A 299 5.21 5.95 19.16
N ARG A 300 4.13 5.16 19.26
CA ARG A 300 4.19 3.72 18.95
C ARG A 300 4.54 3.46 17.48
N SER A 301 3.99 4.24 16.54
CA SER A 301 4.35 4.15 15.11
C SER A 301 5.83 4.44 14.87
N ASN A 302 6.39 5.46 15.54
CA ASN A 302 7.81 5.79 15.46
C ASN A 302 8.68 4.65 16.01
N LEU A 303 8.34 4.08 17.17
CA LEU A 303 9.05 2.92 17.73
C LEU A 303 9.00 1.69 16.81
N GLN A 304 7.88 1.49 16.09
CA GLN A 304 7.75 0.42 15.11
C GLN A 304 8.68 0.64 13.91
N GLN A 305 8.82 1.88 13.41
CA GLN A 305 9.79 2.20 12.36
C GLN A 305 11.24 1.94 12.79
N VAL A 306 11.60 2.33 14.02
CA VAL A 306 12.93 2.05 14.60
C VAL A 306 13.18 0.54 14.65
N ALA A 307 12.20 -0.25 15.10
CA ALA A 307 12.31 -1.70 15.17
C ALA A 307 12.50 -2.34 13.80
N PHE A 308 11.74 -1.92 12.78
CA PHE A 308 11.91 -2.44 11.42
C PHE A 308 13.26 -2.08 10.79
N ALA A 309 13.73 -0.85 10.99
CA ALA A 309 15.06 -0.45 10.53
C ALA A 309 16.15 -1.30 11.20
N ALA A 310 16.03 -1.59 12.50
CA ALA A 310 16.94 -2.48 13.22
C ALA A 310 16.94 -3.90 12.67
N GLN A 311 15.76 -4.46 12.36
CA GLN A 311 15.65 -5.79 11.78
C GLN A 311 16.33 -5.87 10.41
N THR A 312 16.12 -4.86 9.56
CA THR A 312 16.80 -4.74 8.26
C THR A 312 18.31 -4.66 8.43
N TRP A 313 18.79 -3.84 9.37
CA TRP A 313 20.22 -3.71 9.65
C TRP A 313 20.85 -5.04 10.10
N PHE A 314 20.15 -5.84 10.92
CA PHE A 314 20.66 -7.15 11.36
C PHE A 314 20.72 -8.20 10.24
N ILE A 315 19.89 -8.09 9.20
CA ILE A 315 19.99 -8.93 8.00
C ILE A 315 21.30 -8.63 7.28
N ASP A 316 21.66 -7.36 7.14
CA ASP A 316 22.91 -6.94 6.50
C ASP A 316 24.15 -7.16 7.39
N ASN A 317 23.94 -7.26 8.71
CA ASN A 317 24.99 -7.41 9.72
C ASN A 317 24.76 -8.66 10.59
N PRO A 318 24.89 -9.88 10.02
CA PRO A 318 24.48 -11.13 10.66
C PRO A 318 25.21 -11.43 11.98
N SER A 319 26.45 -10.97 12.14
CA SER A 319 27.25 -11.18 13.36
C SER A 319 26.94 -10.19 14.49
N ALA A 320 26.18 -9.13 14.23
CA ALA A 320 25.93 -8.09 15.20
C ALA A 320 24.78 -8.47 16.15
N LYS A 321 24.98 -8.23 17.45
CA LYS A 321 24.02 -8.56 18.51
C LYS A 321 23.08 -7.40 18.84
N GLU A 322 23.54 -6.18 18.67
CA GLU A 322 22.81 -4.95 18.99
C GLU A 322 23.05 -3.89 17.92
N VAL A 323 22.10 -2.96 17.80
CA VAL A 323 22.21 -1.75 16.98
C VAL A 323 21.59 -0.57 17.72
N THR A 324 22.19 0.61 17.61
CA THR A 324 21.64 1.84 18.18
C THR A 324 20.87 2.64 17.15
N TYR A 325 19.93 3.48 17.61
CA TYR A 325 19.20 4.41 16.77
C TYR A 325 20.11 5.24 15.85
N GLU A 326 21.22 5.76 16.37
CA GLU A 326 22.18 6.56 15.61
C GLU A 326 22.85 5.76 14.49
N GLN A 327 23.11 4.47 14.71
CA GLN A 327 23.66 3.60 13.68
C GLN A 327 22.64 3.35 12.56
N LEU A 328 21.35 3.26 12.88
CA LEU A 328 20.28 3.13 11.88
C LEU A 328 20.15 4.39 11.02
N VAL A 329 20.27 5.57 11.65
CA VAL A 329 20.27 6.86 10.93
C VAL A 329 21.53 7.01 10.08
N ALA A 330 22.70 6.68 10.61
CA ALA A 330 23.97 6.76 9.88
C ALA A 330 24.05 5.77 8.70
N ALA A 331 23.38 4.62 8.80
CA ALA A 331 23.26 3.64 7.72
C ALA A 331 22.16 3.99 6.70
N GLU A 332 21.48 5.13 6.84
CA GLU A 332 20.37 5.58 5.98
C GLU A 332 19.17 4.60 5.95
N LEU A 333 19.07 3.69 6.93
CA LEU A 333 17.93 2.77 7.08
C LEU A 333 16.77 3.41 7.83
N LEU A 334 17.02 4.54 8.50
CA LEU A 334 16.03 5.30 9.25
C LEU A 334 16.29 6.80 9.09
N PHE A 335 15.25 7.58 8.77
CA PHE A 335 15.35 9.04 8.82
C PHE A 335 15.36 9.53 10.26
N ASP A 336 15.96 10.69 10.53
CA ASP A 336 15.91 11.26 11.88
C ASP A 336 14.46 11.60 12.26
N ILE A 337 13.93 10.90 13.26
CA ILE A 337 12.58 11.03 13.79
C ILE A 337 12.53 12.25 14.72
N THR A 338 11.75 13.25 14.32
CA THR A 338 11.43 14.39 15.19
C THR A 338 10.49 13.94 16.32
N PRO A 339 10.81 14.19 17.60
CA PRO A 339 9.91 13.94 18.71
C PRO A 339 8.57 14.66 18.56
N ALA A 340 7.46 13.95 18.80
CA ALA A 340 6.11 14.50 18.67
C ALA A 340 5.56 15.04 20.01
N PHE A 341 5.92 14.40 21.12
CA PHE A 341 5.39 14.67 22.47
C PHE A 341 6.49 14.80 23.53
N GLY A 342 7.70 15.19 23.08
CA GLY A 342 8.86 15.42 23.94
C GLY A 342 9.62 14.16 24.34
N GLU A 343 9.31 13.03 23.72
CA GLU A 343 10.08 11.79 23.81
C GLU A 343 11.47 11.90 23.16
N GLN A 344 12.37 10.96 23.45
CA GLN A 344 13.71 10.92 22.84
C GLN A 344 14.03 9.53 22.29
N TYR A 345 14.35 9.48 20.99
CA TYR A 345 14.74 8.24 20.31
C TYR A 345 16.26 8.02 20.28
N LYS A 346 17.05 9.08 20.52
CA LYS A 346 18.52 8.98 20.62
C LYS A 346 18.90 8.14 21.85
N GLY A 347 19.88 7.26 21.67
CA GLY A 347 20.36 6.32 22.67
C GLY A 347 19.55 5.03 22.76
N LEU A 348 18.46 4.87 22.00
CA LEU A 348 17.75 3.58 21.92
C LEU A 348 18.67 2.50 21.37
N LYS A 349 18.62 1.33 22.00
CA LYS A 349 19.36 0.12 21.59
C LYS A 349 18.38 -1.01 21.34
N LEU A 350 18.57 -1.71 20.23
CA LEU A 350 17.75 -2.84 19.83
C LEU A 350 18.64 -4.07 19.71
N SER A 351 18.13 -5.21 20.18
CA SER A 351 18.83 -6.50 20.19
C SER A 351 18.35 -7.37 19.02
N ARG A 352 19.27 -8.12 18.41
CA ARG A 352 18.94 -9.11 17.38
C ARG A 352 17.97 -10.18 17.91
N THR A 353 18.03 -10.48 19.20
CA THR A 353 17.18 -11.50 19.85
C THR A 353 15.75 -11.02 20.11
N GLY A 354 15.36 -9.84 19.62
CA GLY A 354 14.06 -9.24 19.90
C GLY A 354 13.99 -8.60 21.29
N GLY A 355 12.83 -8.06 21.63
CA GLY A 355 12.59 -7.45 22.94
C GLY A 355 11.51 -6.38 22.93
N ARG A 356 11.61 -5.44 23.88
CA ARG A 356 10.77 -4.23 23.92
C ARG A 356 11.65 -3.00 23.80
N VAL A 357 11.27 -2.09 22.93
CA VAL A 357 11.85 -0.74 22.86
C VAL A 357 10.84 0.24 23.44
N SER A 358 11.28 1.21 24.23
CA SER A 358 10.40 2.13 24.94
C SER A 358 11.00 3.52 25.05
N VAL A 359 10.14 4.54 25.05
CA VAL A 359 10.52 5.93 25.30
C VAL A 359 9.58 6.55 26.33
N LYS A 360 10.12 7.49 27.11
CA LYS A 360 9.36 8.32 28.04
C LYS A 360 8.83 9.54 27.34
N LEU A 361 7.54 9.81 27.50
CA LEU A 361 6.92 11.07 27.13
C LEU A 361 7.25 12.15 28.16
N LYS A 362 7.01 13.42 27.82
CA LYS A 362 7.33 14.57 28.68
C LYS A 362 6.53 14.61 29.98
N ASP A 363 5.31 14.08 29.95
CA ASP A 363 4.39 13.89 31.07
C ASP A 363 4.75 12.68 31.96
N GLY A 364 5.75 11.88 31.56
CA GLY A 364 6.33 10.79 32.36
C GLY A 364 5.82 9.39 31.98
N ASP A 365 4.83 9.32 31.10
CA ASP A 365 4.27 8.06 30.60
C ASP A 365 5.26 7.31 29.72
N ASP A 366 5.24 5.98 29.80
CA ASP A 366 6.10 5.09 29.01
C ASP A 366 5.32 4.51 27.83
N VAL A 367 5.76 4.81 26.60
CA VAL A 367 5.26 4.16 25.39
C VAL A 367 6.27 3.10 24.95
N SER A 368 5.80 1.88 24.73
CA SER A 368 6.65 0.76 24.36
C SER A 368 6.08 -0.08 23.22
N PHE A 369 7.00 -0.70 22.47
CA PHE A 369 6.72 -1.56 21.33
C PHE A 369 7.54 -2.84 21.44
N ALA A 370 6.90 -3.99 21.30
CA ALA A 370 7.56 -5.29 21.28
C ALA A 370 7.90 -5.69 19.85
N TYR A 371 9.09 -6.24 19.63
CA TYR A 371 9.56 -6.68 18.32
C TYR A 371 10.20 -8.07 18.42
N PRO A 372 10.03 -8.92 17.40
CA PRO A 372 10.55 -10.29 17.40
C PRO A 372 12.05 -10.35 17.10
N ALA A 373 12.65 -11.49 17.41
CA ALA A 373 14.03 -11.81 17.05
C ALA A 373 14.22 -11.90 15.53
N VAL A 374 15.41 -11.54 15.06
CA VAL A 374 15.86 -11.77 13.67
C VAL A 374 16.59 -13.10 13.65
N THR A 375 16.02 -14.07 12.94
CA THR A 375 16.62 -15.39 12.69
C THR A 375 17.38 -15.37 11.36
N ASP A 376 18.41 -16.22 11.28
CA ASP A 376 19.26 -16.36 10.08
C ASP A 376 18.53 -17.06 8.92
#